data_AF-A0A927L4Q8-F1
#
_entry.id   AF-A0A927L4Q8-F1
#
_cell.length_a   1.000
_cell.length_b   1.000
_cell.length_c   1.000
_cell.angle_alpha   90.00
_cell.angle_beta   90.00
_cell.angle_gamma   90.00
#
_symmetry.space_group_name_H-M   'P 1'
#
loop_
_entity.id
_entity.type
_entity.pdbx_description
1 polymer ?
#
loop_
_entity_poly.entity_id
_entity_poly.type
_entity_poly.pdbx_seq_one_letter_code
_entity_poly.pdbx_strand_id
1 'polypeptide(L)'
;MDWNPSMLFNPLPNPNRDRSAQPAAAKLFLNWQLSKERQTGDGWSVRTDVAPPTGLKRVWQYRDADIDGFPAFMRNRAEAERTRQQMTVYIGEVEGAPTPGRLGTHPGTAKP
;
A
#
# COMPACT_ATOMS: atom_id res chain seq x y z
N MET A 1 -10.97 5.29 -38.96
CA MET A 1 -11.20 5.38 -37.50
C MET A 1 -9.88 5.71 -36.86
N ASP A 2 -9.70 6.97 -36.52
CA ASP A 2 -8.43 7.52 -36.05
C ASP A 2 -8.36 7.42 -34.53
N TRP A 3 -7.28 6.83 -34.03
CA TRP A 3 -7.05 6.60 -32.61
C TRP A 3 -6.56 7.89 -31.93
N ASN A 4 -7.30 8.38 -30.92
CA ASN A 4 -6.99 9.60 -30.19
C ASN A 4 -6.44 9.29 -28.79
N PRO A 5 -5.14 9.50 -28.50
CA PRO A 5 -4.52 9.22 -27.20
C PRO A 5 -4.98 10.14 -26.05
N SER A 6 -5.76 11.19 -26.34
CA SER A 6 -6.23 12.18 -25.36
C SER A 6 -7.27 11.65 -24.36
N MET A 7 -7.84 10.46 -24.57
CA MET A 7 -8.89 9.90 -23.71
C MET A 7 -8.36 9.20 -22.45
N LEU A 8 -7.05 8.96 -22.32
CA LEU A 8 -6.47 8.37 -21.11
C LEU A 8 -6.30 9.38 -19.95
N PHE A 9 -6.51 10.67 -20.21
CA PHE A 9 -6.32 11.74 -19.22
C PHE A 9 -7.47 12.75 -19.16
N ASN A 10 -8.70 12.36 -19.51
CA ASN A 10 -9.87 13.18 -19.14
C ASN A 10 -10.74 12.45 -18.12
N PRO A 11 -10.60 12.77 -16.84
CA PRO A 11 -11.39 12.11 -15.81
C PRO A 11 -12.76 12.79 -15.75
N LEU A 12 -13.82 11.99 -15.69
CA LEU A 12 -15.16 12.46 -15.38
C LEU A 12 -15.11 13.46 -14.20
N PRO A 13 -15.92 14.54 -14.20
CA PRO A 13 -15.99 15.46 -13.10
C PRO A 13 -16.49 14.72 -11.85
N ASN A 14 -15.55 14.29 -11.00
CA ASN A 14 -15.85 13.68 -9.71
C ASN A 14 -15.82 14.80 -8.66
N PRO A 15 -16.93 15.08 -7.97
CA PRO A 15 -17.03 16.16 -6.98
C PRO A 15 -16.12 15.99 -5.74
N ASN A 16 -15.33 14.92 -5.66
CA ASN A 16 -14.48 14.59 -4.50
C ASN A 16 -12.97 14.63 -4.76
N ARG A 17 -12.51 15.28 -5.83
CA ARG A 17 -11.12 15.13 -6.31
C ARG A 17 -10.02 15.66 -5.41
N ASP A 18 -10.29 16.62 -4.53
CA ASP A 18 -9.26 17.31 -3.77
C ASP A 18 -9.61 17.44 -2.28
N ARG A 19 -9.84 16.30 -1.60
CA ARG A 19 -10.04 16.29 -0.13
C ARG A 19 -8.75 16.42 0.70
N SER A 20 -7.58 16.36 0.05
CA SER A 20 -6.31 16.67 0.72
C SER A 20 -6.16 18.18 0.83
N ALA A 21 -5.73 18.68 1.99
CA ALA A 21 -5.37 20.09 2.17
C ALA A 21 -4.18 20.53 1.28
N GLN A 22 -3.40 19.58 0.74
CA GLN A 22 -2.22 19.83 -0.09
C GLN A 22 -2.15 18.83 -1.27
N PRO A 23 -3.03 18.96 -2.28
CA PRO A 23 -3.13 17.98 -3.36
C PRO A 23 -1.89 17.92 -4.27
N ALA A 24 -1.20 19.05 -4.48
CA ALA A 24 0.05 19.09 -5.25
C ALA A 24 1.18 18.34 -4.53
N ALA A 25 1.32 18.52 -3.22
CA ALA A 25 2.31 17.81 -2.42
C ALA A 25 2.02 16.31 -2.36
N ALA A 26 0.74 15.91 -2.24
CA ALA A 26 0.34 14.51 -2.29
C ALA A 26 0.69 13.83 -3.63
N LYS A 27 0.46 14.52 -4.76
CA LYS A 27 0.86 14.04 -6.09
C LYS A 27 2.38 13.90 -6.21
N LEU A 28 3.13 14.91 -5.75
CA LEU A 28 4.59 14.87 -5.75
C LEU A 28 5.12 13.68 -4.94
N PHE A 29 4.55 13.43 -3.76
CA PHE A 29 4.95 12.31 -2.91
C PHE A 29 4.75 10.95 -3.60
N LEU A 30 3.59 10.72 -4.23
CA LEU A 30 3.33 9.47 -4.94
C LEU A 30 4.27 9.29 -6.14
N ASN A 31 4.56 10.37 -6.87
CA ASN A 31 5.53 10.34 -7.97
C ASN A 31 6.95 10.03 -7.47
N TRP A 32 7.37 10.64 -6.36
CA TRP A 32 8.65 10.35 -5.73
C TRP A 32 8.75 8.90 -5.25
N GLN A 33 7.69 8.34 -4.64
CA GLN A 33 7.64 6.93 -4.22
C GLN A 33 7.86 5.96 -5.38
N LEU A 34 7.42 6.32 -6.60
CA LEU A 34 7.59 5.53 -7.82
C LEU A 34 8.85 5.91 -8.62
N SER A 35 9.66 6.88 -8.18
CA SER A 35 10.90 7.25 -8.85
C SER A 35 11.89 6.09 -8.87
N LYS A 36 12.80 6.05 -9.86
CA LYS A 36 13.80 4.97 -9.94
C LYS A 36 14.68 4.95 -8.70
N GLU A 37 15.17 6.11 -8.28
CA GLU A 37 15.98 6.29 -7.06
C GLU A 37 15.32 5.66 -5.84
N ARG A 38 14.04 5.94 -5.61
CA ARG A 38 13.30 5.39 -4.46
C ARG A 38 13.01 3.90 -4.59
N GLN A 39 12.85 3.41 -5.81
CA GLN A 39 12.52 2.02 -6.14
C GLN A 39 13.73 1.09 -6.23
N THR A 40 14.96 1.63 -6.21
CA THR A 40 16.22 0.85 -6.14
C THR A 40 16.75 0.63 -4.72
N GLY A 41 15.94 0.90 -3.69
CA GLY A 41 16.30 0.67 -2.28
C GLY A 41 15.99 -0.76 -1.79
N ASP A 42 15.96 -0.93 -0.46
CA ASP A 42 15.74 -2.23 0.17
C ASP A 42 14.32 -2.77 -0.08
N GLY A 43 14.23 -3.92 -0.75
CA GLY A 43 12.99 -4.65 -1.04
C GLY A 43 12.75 -4.95 -2.53
N TRP A 44 11.58 -5.50 -2.85
CA TRP A 44 11.14 -5.66 -4.23
C TRP A 44 10.48 -4.39 -4.76
N SER A 45 10.95 -3.90 -5.92
CA SER A 45 10.27 -2.83 -6.63
C SER A 45 8.91 -3.29 -7.17
N VAL A 46 7.92 -2.39 -7.15
CA VAL A 46 6.64 -2.56 -7.86
C VAL A 46 6.75 -2.28 -9.36
N ARG A 47 7.87 -1.71 -9.81
CA ARG A 47 8.10 -1.36 -11.22
C ARG A 47 8.59 -2.56 -12.00
N THR A 48 8.11 -2.68 -13.24
CA THR A 48 8.53 -3.72 -14.18
C THR A 48 9.87 -3.40 -14.87
N ASP A 49 10.33 -2.14 -14.82
CA ASP A 49 11.58 -1.68 -15.45
C ASP A 49 12.75 -1.51 -14.47
N VAL A 50 12.57 -1.82 -13.18
CA VAL A 50 13.64 -1.91 -12.19
C VAL A 50 14.03 -3.38 -12.05
N ALA A 51 15.34 -3.66 -12.06
CA ALA A 51 15.85 -5.00 -11.87
C ALA A 51 15.56 -5.49 -10.44
N PRO A 52 15.24 -6.77 -10.24
CA PRO A 52 15.11 -7.34 -8.90
C PRO A 52 16.47 -7.34 -8.18
N PRO A 53 16.48 -7.49 -6.84
CA PRO A 53 17.73 -7.66 -6.10
C PRO A 53 18.55 -8.84 -6.63
N THR A 54 19.87 -8.73 -6.55
CA THR A 54 20.81 -9.74 -7.09
C THR A 54 20.49 -11.14 -6.57
N GLY A 55 20.34 -12.09 -7.50
CA GLY A 55 20.03 -13.49 -7.18
C GLY A 55 18.54 -13.78 -6.93
N LEU A 56 17.67 -12.76 -6.95
CA LEU A 56 16.23 -12.92 -6.77
C LEU A 56 15.46 -12.69 -8.07
N LYS A 57 14.28 -13.31 -8.16
CA LYS A 57 13.26 -13.01 -9.17
C LYS A 57 12.43 -11.80 -8.71
N ARG A 58 11.60 -11.27 -9.61
CA ARG A 58 10.56 -10.31 -9.23
C ARG A 58 9.57 -11.01 -8.28
N VAL A 59 8.99 -10.28 -7.33
CA VAL A 59 8.13 -10.90 -6.29
C VAL A 59 6.96 -11.70 -6.90
N TRP A 60 6.34 -11.20 -7.96
CA TRP A 60 5.24 -11.88 -8.67
C TRP A 60 5.66 -13.10 -9.50
N GLN A 61 6.96 -13.42 -9.59
CA GLN A 61 7.44 -14.63 -10.26
C GLN A 61 7.60 -15.80 -9.28
N TYR A 62 7.46 -15.57 -7.98
CA TYR A 62 7.42 -16.61 -6.97
C TYR A 62 5.97 -17.04 -6.75
N ARG A 63 5.63 -18.27 -7.15
CA ARG A 63 4.29 -18.83 -6.91
C ARG A 63 3.93 -18.79 -5.43
N ASP A 64 4.88 -19.14 -4.58
CA ASP A 64 4.65 -19.26 -3.13
C ASP A 64 4.65 -17.89 -2.42
N ALA A 65 4.91 -16.78 -3.13
CA ALA A 65 4.73 -15.44 -2.59
C ALA A 65 3.25 -15.01 -2.58
N ASP A 66 2.41 -15.63 -3.41
CA ASP A 66 0.95 -15.43 -3.48
C ASP A 66 0.50 -13.97 -3.27
N ILE A 67 1.02 -13.07 -4.13
CA ILE A 67 0.83 -11.62 -3.96
C ILE A 67 -0.64 -11.18 -4.01
N ASP A 68 -1.50 -11.99 -4.63
CA ASP A 68 -2.94 -11.75 -4.74
C ASP A 68 -3.73 -12.35 -3.58
N GLY A 69 -3.20 -13.40 -2.93
CA GLY A 69 -3.83 -14.09 -1.81
C GLY A 69 -4.03 -13.21 -0.59
N PHE A 70 -3.04 -12.39 -0.22
CA PHE A 70 -3.17 -11.51 0.95
C PHE A 70 -4.28 -10.45 0.76
N PRO A 71 -4.36 -9.69 -0.36
CA PRO A 71 -5.51 -8.83 -0.64
C PRO A 71 -6.86 -9.56 -0.67
N ALA A 72 -6.91 -10.80 -1.14
CA ALA A 72 -8.13 -11.61 -1.14
C ALA A 72 -8.57 -11.98 0.29
N PHE A 73 -7.63 -12.46 1.11
CA PHE A 73 -7.85 -12.75 2.53
C PHE A 73 -8.33 -11.52 3.31
N MET A 74 -7.68 -10.36 3.12
CA MET A 74 -8.03 -9.12 3.82
C MET A 74 -9.41 -8.57 3.46
N ARG A 75 -9.91 -8.86 2.23
CA ARG A 75 -11.27 -8.52 1.82
C ARG A 75 -12.33 -9.32 2.60
N ASN A 76 -12.02 -10.55 3.00
CA ASN A 76 -12.90 -11.37 3.83
C ASN A 76 -12.65 -11.08 5.32
N ARG A 77 -13.31 -10.04 5.84
CA ARG A 77 -13.13 -9.65 7.25
C ARG A 77 -13.52 -10.76 8.23
N ALA A 78 -14.54 -11.57 7.94
CA ALA A 78 -14.97 -12.65 8.83
C ALA A 78 -13.91 -13.75 8.95
N GLU A 79 -13.29 -14.14 7.84
CA GLU A 79 -12.21 -15.14 7.82
C GLU A 79 -10.95 -14.64 8.52
N ALA A 80 -10.56 -13.38 8.28
CA ALA A 80 -9.41 -12.78 8.94
C ALA A 80 -9.59 -12.70 10.47
N GLU A 81 -10.80 -12.40 10.95
CA GLU A 81 -11.09 -12.40 12.39
C GLU A 81 -11.06 -13.80 13.01
N ARG A 82 -11.66 -14.81 12.34
CA ARG A 82 -11.60 -16.20 12.82
C ARG A 82 -10.16 -16.72 12.88
N THR A 83 -9.37 -16.42 11.85
CA THR A 83 -7.96 -16.81 11.79
C THR A 83 -7.17 -16.19 12.95
N ARG A 84 -7.40 -14.89 13.24
CA ARG A 84 -6.79 -14.23 14.41
C ARG A 84 -7.17 -14.92 15.72
N GLN A 85 -8.45 -15.20 15.93
CA GLN A 85 -8.93 -15.86 17.15
C GLN A 85 -8.32 -17.26 17.32
N GLN A 86 -8.20 -18.02 16.23
CA GLN A 86 -7.52 -19.31 16.26
C GLN A 86 -6.05 -19.17 16.65
N MET A 87 -5.34 -18.18 16.11
CA MET A 87 -3.95 -17.91 16.51
C MET A 87 -3.86 -17.55 18.00
N THR A 88 -4.75 -16.69 18.51
CA THR A 88 -4.81 -16.31 19.93
C THR A 88 -4.93 -17.52 20.86
N VAL A 89 -5.68 -18.57 20.47
CA VAL A 89 -5.75 -19.83 21.26
C VAL A 89 -4.37 -20.47 21.45
N TYR A 90 -3.48 -20.35 20.46
CA TYR A 90 -2.15 -20.97 20.49
C TYR A 90 -1.04 -20.06 21.05
N ILE A 91 -1.11 -18.76 20.77
CA ILE A 91 -0.03 -17.81 21.11
C ILE A 91 -0.37 -16.87 22.26
N GLY A 92 -1.59 -16.94 22.80
CA GLY A 92 -2.09 -16.06 23.85
C GLY A 92 -2.58 -14.71 23.34
N GLU A 93 -3.05 -13.89 24.29
CA GLU A 93 -3.41 -12.50 24.01
C GLU A 93 -2.18 -11.65 23.71
N VAL A 94 -2.36 -10.58 22.95
CA VAL A 94 -1.26 -9.64 22.65
C VAL A 94 -0.92 -8.85 23.91
N GLU A 95 0.31 -9.00 24.38
CA GLU A 95 0.83 -8.29 25.55
C GLU A 95 1.74 -7.10 25.16
N GLY A 96 1.86 -6.15 26.09
CA GLY A 96 2.69 -4.95 25.93
C GLY A 96 1.96 -3.76 25.30
N ALA A 97 2.60 -2.58 25.39
CA ALA A 97 2.06 -1.37 24.77
C ALA A 97 2.22 -1.42 23.25
N PRO A 98 1.29 -0.83 22.47
CA PRO A 98 1.44 -0.73 21.02
C PRO A 98 2.70 0.06 20.68
N THR A 99 3.55 -0.46 19.79
CA THR A 99 4.83 0.17 19.40
C THR A 99 4.68 1.61 18.91
N PRO A 100 3.62 2.00 18.16
CA PRO A 100 3.40 3.39 17.77
C PRO A 100 2.84 4.30 18.89
N GLY A 101 2.62 3.77 20.11
CA GLY A 101 1.89 4.46 21.17
C GLY A 101 0.38 4.54 20.92
N ARG A 102 -0.32 5.41 21.66
CA ARG A 102 -1.76 5.65 21.53
C ARG A 102 -2.00 7.01 20.87
N LEU A 103 -2.30 6.99 19.57
CA LEU A 103 -2.41 8.19 18.74
C LEU A 103 -3.73 8.99 18.89
N GLY A 104 -4.80 8.34 19.37
CA GLY A 104 -6.12 8.97 19.49
C GLY A 104 -6.82 9.21 18.15
N THR A 105 -7.87 10.04 18.13
CA THR A 105 -8.71 10.27 16.94
C THR A 105 -8.21 11.38 16.01
N HIS A 106 -7.32 12.26 16.49
CA HIS A 106 -6.76 13.38 15.72
C HIS A 106 -5.23 13.49 15.89
N PRO A 107 -4.45 12.49 15.44
CA PRO A 107 -3.00 12.60 15.47
C PRO A 107 -2.49 13.75 14.60
N GLY A 108 -1.47 14.48 15.07
CA GLY A 108 -0.82 15.56 14.32
C GLY A 108 -1.46 16.94 14.45
N THR A 109 -2.53 17.12 15.24
CA THR A 109 -3.14 18.45 15.51
C THR A 109 -2.55 19.17 16.72
N ALA A 110 -1.50 18.63 17.36
CA ALA A 110 -0.69 19.37 18.31
C ALA A 110 0.11 20.43 17.52
N LYS A 111 -0.47 21.61 17.35
CA LYS A 111 0.30 22.81 16.99
C LYS A 111 1.20 23.15 18.19
N PRO A 112 2.47 23.58 17.98
CA PRO A 112 3.22 24.22 19.06
C PRO A 112 2.47 25.44 19.60
#